data_AF-A0AAU2FHS5-F1
#
_entry.id   AF-A0AAU2FHS5-F1
#
_cell.length_a   1.000
_cell.length_b   1.000
_cell.length_c   1.000
_cell.angle_alpha   90.00
_cell.angle_beta   90.00
_cell.angle_gamma   90.00
#
_symmetry.space_group_name_H-M   'P 1'
#
loop_
_entity.id
_entity.type
_entity.pdbx_description
1 polymer ?
#
loop_
_entity_poly.entity_id
_entity_poly.type
_entity_poly.pdbx_seq_one_letter_code
_entity_poly.pdbx_strand_id
1 'polypeptide(L)'
;MLVRVDWRVITAEAVPGDLLKFRPETAARIWPDGDGANFATEVGIPHSGGLFRILEELADRDPATPDRAFAEGVTSEPVDTPHGRLQPLGKLFQADVFVSLDDGTIWVSDPDSEIEYELIHQDLSSLSYLVYKFAVERPGPEEDPDPYDWADVEEIVREGMSRWDPLPFERGAQFWESFLDSYPML
;
A
#
# COMPACT_ATOMS: atom_id res chain seq x y z
N MET A 1 7.33 -1.11 -13.85
CA MET A 1 6.99 -0.11 -12.83
C MET A 1 6.14 0.99 -13.43
N LEU A 2 4.95 1.20 -12.84
CA LEU A 2 3.91 2.11 -13.31
C LEU A 2 4.16 3.56 -12.89
N VAL A 3 4.42 3.80 -11.59
CA VAL A 3 4.66 5.15 -11.05
C VAL A 3 6.12 5.55 -11.26
N ARG A 4 6.35 6.64 -12.01
CA ARG A 4 7.69 7.12 -12.39
C ARG A 4 8.10 8.44 -11.72
N VAL A 5 7.77 8.60 -10.44
CA VAL A 5 8.28 9.69 -9.61
C VAL A 5 9.74 9.44 -9.24
N ASP A 6 10.43 10.47 -8.72
CA ASP A 6 11.78 10.29 -8.21
C ASP A 6 11.77 9.64 -6.83
N TRP A 7 11.65 8.31 -6.82
CA TRP A 7 11.67 7.49 -5.61
C TRP A 7 12.95 7.68 -4.78
N ARG A 8 14.05 8.18 -5.37
CA ARG A 8 15.28 8.44 -4.62
C ARG A 8 15.12 9.64 -3.70
N VAL A 9 14.34 10.64 -4.11
CA VAL A 9 14.02 11.79 -3.26
C VAL A 9 13.14 11.34 -2.11
N ILE A 10 12.04 10.62 -2.41
CA ILE A 10 11.10 10.10 -1.41
C ILE A 10 11.82 9.22 -0.37
N THR A 11 12.68 8.30 -0.83
CA THR A 11 13.42 7.39 0.07
C THR A 11 14.52 8.09 0.86
N ALA A 12 15.12 9.17 0.35
CA ALA A 12 16.13 9.94 1.07
C ALA A 12 15.54 10.81 2.19
N GLU A 13 14.27 11.19 2.07
CA GLU A 13 13.56 12.01 3.06
C GLU A 13 12.84 11.16 4.13
N ALA A 14 12.69 9.85 3.90
CA ALA A 14 12.05 8.93 4.84
C ALA A 14 12.87 8.75 6.13
N VAL A 15 12.19 8.66 7.27
CA VAL A 15 12.82 8.34 8.55
C VAL A 15 13.17 6.84 8.58
N PRO A 16 14.27 6.42 9.22
CA PRO A 16 14.57 5.00 9.40
C PRO A 16 13.37 4.23 9.98
N GLY A 17 13.07 3.06 9.41
CA GLY A 17 11.91 2.26 9.79
C GLY A 17 10.58 2.62 9.12
N ASP A 18 10.46 3.76 8.40
CA ASP A 18 9.21 4.17 7.75
C ASP A 18 8.91 3.35 6.49
N LEU A 19 9.94 2.88 5.79
CA LEU A 19 9.80 2.13 4.55
C LEU A 19 9.92 0.63 4.83
N LEU A 20 8.83 -0.10 4.60
CA LEU A 20 8.75 -1.53 4.82
C LEU A 20 9.23 -2.26 3.57
N LYS A 21 10.48 -2.74 3.65
CA LYS A 21 11.17 -3.43 2.55
C LYS A 21 11.00 -4.93 2.65
N PHE A 22 11.02 -5.59 1.50
CA PHE A 22 10.94 -7.04 1.40
C PHE A 22 12.33 -7.66 1.39
N ARG A 23 12.47 -8.85 1.96
CA ARG A 23 13.71 -9.62 1.82
C ARG A 23 14.00 -9.91 0.35
N PRO A 24 15.26 -9.84 -0.10
CA PRO A 24 15.60 -10.05 -1.51
C PRO A 24 15.09 -11.38 -2.08
N GLU A 25 15.19 -12.47 -1.33
CA GLU A 25 14.72 -13.80 -1.75
C GLU A 25 13.19 -13.86 -1.87
N THR A 26 12.48 -13.15 -1.00
CA THR A 26 11.02 -13.04 -1.05
C THR A 26 10.59 -12.20 -2.24
N ALA A 27 11.22 -11.03 -2.43
CA ALA A 27 10.93 -10.14 -3.55
C ALA A 27 11.17 -10.82 -4.90
N ALA A 28 12.28 -11.55 -5.06
CA ALA A 28 12.58 -12.31 -6.27
C ALA A 28 11.59 -13.44 -6.57
N ARG A 29 10.97 -14.03 -5.53
CA ARG A 29 9.94 -15.05 -5.67
C ARG A 29 8.60 -14.46 -6.09
N ILE A 30 8.24 -13.30 -5.54
CA ILE A 30 6.94 -12.66 -5.76
C ILE A 30 6.91 -11.88 -7.07
N TRP A 31 8.00 -11.18 -7.39
CA TRP A 31 8.17 -10.39 -8.61
C TRP A 31 9.39 -10.89 -9.40
N PRO A 32 9.33 -12.09 -10.00
CA PRO A 32 10.46 -12.66 -10.71
C PRO A 32 10.84 -11.88 -11.98
N ASP A 33 9.88 -11.14 -12.55
CA ASP A 33 10.05 -10.40 -13.79
C ASP A 33 9.96 -8.87 -13.57
N GLY A 34 10.80 -8.13 -14.31
CA GLY A 34 10.79 -6.67 -14.33
C GLY A 34 11.41 -6.00 -13.09
N ASP A 35 11.01 -4.76 -12.83
CA ASP A 35 11.61 -3.91 -11.77
C ASP A 35 10.97 -4.11 -10.39
N GLY A 36 9.96 -4.98 -10.25
CA GLY A 36 9.16 -5.14 -9.03
C GLY A 36 10.00 -5.60 -7.83
N ALA A 37 10.88 -6.58 -8.03
CA ALA A 37 11.76 -7.07 -6.96
C ALA A 37 12.75 -6.00 -6.48
N ASN A 38 13.33 -5.22 -7.40
CA ASN A 38 14.22 -4.10 -7.05
C ASN A 38 13.44 -3.02 -6.29
N PHE A 39 12.23 -2.69 -6.74
CA PHE A 39 11.40 -1.73 -6.03
C PHE A 39 11.07 -2.20 -4.60
N ALA A 40 10.65 -3.46 -4.43
CA ALA A 40 10.29 -4.03 -3.14
C ALA A 40 11.46 -4.06 -2.13
N THR A 41 12.69 -4.20 -2.63
CA THR A 41 13.91 -4.31 -1.80
C THR A 41 14.60 -2.98 -1.56
N GLU A 42 14.61 -2.08 -2.53
CA GLU A 42 15.29 -0.79 -2.43
C GLU A 42 14.39 0.32 -1.88
N VAL A 43 13.10 0.31 -2.25
CA VAL A 43 12.10 1.33 -1.91
C VAL A 43 11.15 0.81 -0.83
N GLY A 44 10.44 -0.29 -1.10
CA GLY A 44 9.41 -0.84 -0.20
C GLY A 44 8.12 -0.02 -0.17
N ILE A 45 7.25 -0.31 0.80
CA ILE A 45 5.97 0.37 1.01
C ILE A 45 6.06 1.21 2.29
N PRO A 46 5.64 2.49 2.30
CA PRO A 46 5.62 3.27 3.53
C PRO A 46 4.64 2.68 4.56
N HIS A 47 5.03 2.64 5.83
CA HIS A 47 4.16 2.26 6.95
C HIS A 47 3.02 3.26 7.16
N SER A 48 3.29 4.55 6.93
CA SER A 48 2.33 5.65 6.99
C SER A 48 1.45 5.63 8.24
N GLY A 49 2.09 5.50 9.40
CA GLY A 49 1.39 5.52 10.70
C GLY A 49 0.57 4.26 11.01
N GLY A 50 0.68 3.20 10.21
CA GLY A 50 -0.05 1.94 10.38
C GLY A 50 -1.05 1.67 9.27
N LEU A 51 -1.13 2.55 8.26
CA LEU A 51 -1.97 2.35 7.09
C LEU A 51 -1.61 1.04 6.40
N PHE A 52 -0.32 0.82 6.11
CA PHE A 52 0.20 -0.46 5.63
C PHE A 52 1.03 -1.14 6.71
N ARG A 53 0.79 -2.44 6.89
CA ARG A 53 1.51 -3.31 7.80
C ARG A 53 1.96 -4.55 7.05
N ILE A 54 3.26 -4.83 7.04
CA ILE A 54 3.85 -5.95 6.31
C ILE A 54 3.80 -7.25 7.14
N LEU A 55 3.71 -8.40 6.50
CA LEU A 55 3.99 -9.67 7.15
C LEU A 55 5.46 -9.76 7.55
N GLU A 56 5.72 -10.05 8.82
CA GLU A 56 7.07 -10.13 9.40
C GLU A 56 7.99 -11.11 8.66
N GLU A 57 7.42 -12.21 8.17
CA GLU A 57 8.15 -13.24 7.43
C GLU A 57 8.67 -12.75 6.08
N LEU A 58 8.04 -11.73 5.51
CA LEU A 58 8.39 -11.14 4.21
C LEU A 58 9.35 -9.95 4.37
N ALA A 59 9.33 -9.32 5.54
CA ALA A 59 10.05 -8.09 5.81
C ALA A 59 11.57 -8.30 5.94
N ASP A 60 12.32 -7.40 5.30
CA ASP A 60 13.72 -7.16 5.66
C ASP A 60 13.73 -6.29 6.92
N ARG A 61 14.12 -6.87 8.06
CA ARG A 61 13.96 -6.21 9.36
C ARG A 61 14.98 -5.08 9.53
N ASP A 62 14.47 -3.86 9.60
CA ASP A 62 15.19 -2.69 10.11
C ASP A 62 14.95 -2.58 11.64
N PRO A 63 16.00 -2.50 12.48
CA PRO A 63 15.85 -2.28 13.92
C PRO A 63 15.06 -1.01 14.31
N ALA A 64 14.94 -0.05 13.40
CA ALA A 64 14.14 1.16 13.59
C ALA A 64 12.65 0.96 13.23
N THR A 65 12.27 -0.13 12.55
CA THR A 65 10.87 -0.41 12.22
C THR A 65 10.06 -0.64 13.51
N PRO A 66 8.97 0.10 13.74
CA PRO A 66 8.17 -0.05 14.94
C PRO A 66 7.33 -1.34 14.90
N ASP A 67 7.06 -1.94 16.06
CA ASP A 67 6.27 -3.20 16.15
C ASP A 67 4.91 -3.13 15.43
N ARG A 68 4.26 -1.95 15.47
CA ARG A 68 2.99 -1.68 14.77
C ARG A 68 3.08 -1.73 13.24
N ALA A 69 4.27 -1.94 12.67
CA ALA A 69 4.46 -2.11 11.24
C ALA A 69 4.25 -3.55 10.77
N PHE A 70 4.13 -4.51 11.70
CA PHE A 70 3.92 -5.90 11.36
C PHE A 70 2.44 -6.27 11.45
N ALA A 71 1.95 -6.98 10.44
CA ALA A 71 0.58 -7.46 10.39
C ALA A 71 0.42 -8.74 11.24
N GLU A 72 -0.65 -8.80 12.01
CA GLU A 72 -1.06 -9.98 12.77
C GLU A 72 -2.32 -10.60 12.16
N GLY A 73 -2.50 -11.91 12.37
CA GLY A 73 -3.72 -12.63 11.98
C GLY A 73 -3.83 -12.98 10.49
N VAL A 74 -2.78 -12.75 9.70
CA VAL A 74 -2.70 -13.10 8.27
C VAL A 74 -1.59 -14.12 8.05
N THR A 75 -1.86 -15.17 7.29
CA THR A 75 -0.84 -16.18 6.93
C THR A 75 0.00 -15.72 5.75
N SER A 76 1.26 -16.12 5.67
CA SER A 76 2.16 -15.81 4.55
C SER A 76 2.03 -16.75 3.35
N GLU A 77 1.25 -17.82 3.46
CA GLU A 77 1.09 -18.81 2.39
C GLU A 77 0.24 -18.26 1.24
N PRO A 78 0.65 -18.45 -0.03
CA PRO A 78 -0.17 -18.09 -1.18
C PRO A 78 -1.52 -18.81 -1.17
N VAL A 79 -2.57 -18.10 -1.57
CA VAL A 79 -3.94 -18.60 -1.68
C VAL A 79 -4.37 -18.69 -3.13
N ASP A 80 -5.04 -19.79 -3.48
CA ASP A 80 -5.67 -19.94 -4.80
C ASP A 80 -7.06 -19.30 -4.77
N THR A 81 -7.29 -18.34 -5.67
CA THR A 81 -8.56 -17.60 -5.78
C THR A 81 -9.14 -17.73 -7.18
N PRO A 82 -10.41 -17.33 -7.40
CA PRO A 82 -10.97 -17.21 -8.75
C PRO A 82 -10.19 -16.24 -9.67
N HIS A 83 -9.36 -15.37 -9.09
CA HIS A 83 -8.57 -14.36 -9.80
C HIS A 83 -7.11 -14.77 -10.04
N GLY A 84 -6.75 -16.01 -9.71
CA GLY A 84 -5.39 -16.52 -9.80
C GLY A 84 -4.77 -16.75 -8.42
N ARG A 85 -3.46 -16.93 -8.40
CA ARG A 85 -2.73 -17.24 -7.17
C ARG A 85 -2.22 -15.95 -6.52
N LEU A 86 -2.72 -15.66 -5.33
CA LEU A 86 -2.43 -14.44 -4.60
C LEU A 86 -1.46 -14.70 -3.44
N GLN A 87 -0.41 -13.90 -3.33
CA GLN A 87 0.52 -13.90 -2.21
C GLN A 87 0.10 -12.84 -1.20
N PRO A 88 -0.24 -13.21 0.05
CA PRO A 88 -0.47 -12.25 1.13
C PRO A 88 0.78 -11.40 1.36
N LEU A 89 0.59 -10.09 1.52
CA LEU A 89 1.66 -9.13 1.85
C LEU A 89 1.53 -8.58 3.27
N GLY A 90 0.31 -8.52 3.82
CA GLY A 90 0.03 -8.01 5.15
C GLY A 90 -1.36 -7.40 5.27
N LYS A 91 -1.47 -6.23 5.90
CA LYS A 91 -2.73 -5.49 6.05
C LYS A 91 -2.64 -4.07 5.52
N LEU A 92 -3.73 -3.61 4.92
CA LEU A 92 -3.94 -2.23 4.48
C LEU A 92 -5.28 -1.75 5.03
N PHE A 93 -5.30 -0.72 5.87
CA PHE A 93 -6.53 -0.17 6.46
C PHE A 93 -7.52 -1.26 6.96
N GLN A 94 -7.02 -2.23 7.73
CA GLN A 94 -7.71 -3.43 8.25
C GLN A 94 -7.94 -4.60 7.29
N ALA A 95 -8.04 -4.36 5.99
CA ALA A 95 -8.14 -5.40 4.98
C ALA A 95 -6.84 -6.18 4.82
N ASP A 96 -6.95 -7.45 4.43
CA ASP A 96 -5.80 -8.26 4.05
C ASP A 96 -5.39 -7.86 2.63
N VAL A 97 -4.10 -7.59 2.42
CA VAL A 97 -3.58 -7.14 1.13
C VAL A 97 -2.69 -8.21 0.52
N PHE A 98 -2.86 -8.40 -0.78
CA PHE A 98 -2.25 -9.45 -1.57
C PHE A 98 -1.63 -8.88 -2.84
N VAL A 99 -0.72 -9.65 -3.42
CA VAL A 99 -0.23 -9.44 -4.78
C VAL A 99 -0.49 -10.68 -5.62
N SER A 100 -0.95 -10.48 -6.84
CA SER A 100 -1.06 -11.53 -7.85
C SER A 100 0.33 -12.00 -8.26
N LEU A 101 0.58 -13.31 -8.16
CA LEU A 101 1.82 -13.92 -8.63
C LEU A 101 1.90 -14.02 -10.15
N ASP A 102 0.79 -13.81 -10.86
CA ASP A 102 0.71 -13.93 -12.30
C ASP A 102 1.10 -12.63 -13.02
N ASP A 103 0.71 -11.47 -12.46
CA ASP A 103 0.90 -10.17 -13.12
C ASP A 103 1.36 -9.02 -12.18
N GLY A 104 1.48 -9.27 -10.88
CA GLY A 104 1.95 -8.27 -9.92
C GLY A 104 0.91 -7.22 -9.50
N THR A 105 -0.35 -7.38 -9.91
CA THR A 105 -1.46 -6.54 -9.46
C THR A 105 -1.74 -6.71 -7.97
N ILE A 106 -2.27 -5.68 -7.32
CA ILE A 106 -2.49 -5.64 -5.87
C ILE A 106 -3.99 -5.75 -5.58
N TRP A 107 -4.32 -6.67 -4.67
CA TRP A 107 -5.68 -7.01 -4.31
C TRP A 107 -5.89 -6.85 -2.80
N VAL A 108 -7.12 -6.63 -2.37
CA VAL A 108 -7.52 -6.68 -0.96
C VAL A 108 -8.68 -7.62 -0.74
N SER A 109 -8.74 -8.19 0.46
CA SER A 109 -9.91 -8.88 0.99
C SER A 109 -10.30 -8.21 2.30
N ASP A 110 -11.45 -7.55 2.31
CA ASP A 110 -12.02 -6.90 3.49
C ASP A 110 -13.19 -7.75 3.99
N PRO A 111 -13.17 -8.24 5.24
CA PRO A 111 -14.27 -9.04 5.80
C PRO A 111 -15.62 -8.30 5.84
N ASP A 112 -15.61 -6.97 5.83
CA ASP A 112 -16.80 -6.13 5.84
C ASP A 112 -17.28 -5.75 4.42
N SER A 113 -16.56 -6.17 3.37
CA SER A 113 -16.93 -5.92 1.96
C SER A 113 -17.81 -7.02 1.37
N GLU A 114 -18.70 -6.65 0.45
CA GLU A 114 -19.44 -7.60 -0.39
C GLU A 114 -18.55 -8.26 -1.45
N ILE A 115 -17.42 -7.63 -1.78
CA ILE A 115 -16.43 -8.13 -2.74
C ILE A 115 -15.35 -8.88 -1.96
N GLU A 116 -15.29 -10.20 -2.15
CA GLU A 116 -14.32 -11.07 -1.46
C GLU A 116 -12.86 -10.68 -1.78
N TYR A 117 -12.57 -10.38 -3.04
CA TYR A 117 -11.26 -9.90 -3.50
C TYR A 117 -11.44 -8.72 -4.47
N GLU A 118 -10.95 -7.55 -4.09
CA GLU A 118 -11.02 -6.33 -4.89
C GLU A 118 -9.63 -5.97 -5.42
N LEU A 119 -9.53 -5.73 -6.74
CA LEU A 119 -8.32 -5.23 -7.38
C LEU A 119 -8.18 -3.73 -7.10
N ILE A 120 -7.13 -3.33 -6.39
CA ILE A 120 -6.98 -1.94 -5.92
C ILE A 120 -5.79 -1.19 -6.53
N HIS A 121 -4.75 -1.88 -7.01
CA HIS A 121 -3.65 -1.26 -7.75
C HIS A 121 -3.12 -2.15 -8.87
N GLN A 122 -2.61 -1.54 -9.93
CA GLN A 122 -2.00 -2.23 -11.06
C GLN A 122 -0.59 -2.77 -10.74
N ASP A 123 0.15 -2.15 -9.83
CA ASP A 123 1.43 -2.68 -9.33
C ASP A 123 1.82 -2.15 -7.94
N LEU A 124 2.91 -2.69 -7.40
CA LEU A 124 3.45 -2.31 -6.08
C LEU A 124 3.84 -0.82 -5.98
N SER A 125 4.34 -0.23 -7.07
CA SER A 125 4.72 1.19 -7.08
C SER A 125 3.51 2.11 -6.97
N SER A 126 2.38 1.69 -7.54
CA SER A 126 1.09 2.35 -7.43
C SER A 126 0.57 2.38 -6.00
N LEU A 127 0.54 1.21 -5.33
CA LEU A 127 0.18 1.12 -3.91
C LEU A 127 1.09 2.00 -3.04
N SER A 128 2.40 1.86 -3.23
CA SER A 128 3.39 2.58 -2.41
C SER A 128 3.27 4.09 -2.56
N TYR A 129 2.95 4.57 -3.75
CA TYR A 129 2.81 6.00 -4.01
C TYR A 129 1.54 6.56 -3.37
N LEU A 130 0.43 5.83 -3.44
CA LEU A 130 -0.81 6.26 -2.80
C LEU A 130 -0.67 6.32 -1.27
N VAL A 131 -0.07 5.29 -0.67
CA VAL A 131 0.20 5.22 0.77
C VAL A 131 1.17 6.31 1.22
N TYR A 132 2.17 6.65 0.40
CA TYR A 132 3.03 7.81 0.61
C TYR A 132 2.25 9.13 0.56
N LYS A 133 1.42 9.32 -0.48
CA LYS A 133 0.65 10.54 -0.69
C LYS A 133 -0.30 10.83 0.47
N PHE A 134 -1.03 9.83 0.97
CA PHE A 134 -1.86 10.00 2.17
C PHE A 134 -1.06 10.25 3.46
N ALA A 135 0.22 9.91 3.53
CA ALA A 135 1.03 10.27 4.69
C ALA A 135 1.50 11.72 4.65
N VAL A 136 1.94 12.19 3.48
CA VAL A 136 2.54 13.53 3.35
C VAL A 136 1.52 14.64 3.22
N GLU A 137 0.35 14.36 2.64
CA GLU A 137 -0.72 15.36 2.50
C GLU A 137 -1.64 15.39 3.73
N ARG A 138 -1.46 14.49 4.70
CA ARG A 138 -2.29 14.46 5.91
C ARG A 138 -2.13 15.78 6.68
N PRO A 139 -3.22 16.49 7.02
CA PRO A 139 -3.13 17.70 7.82
C PRO A 139 -2.50 17.40 9.18
N GLY A 140 -1.67 18.31 9.67
CA GLY A 140 -1.02 18.17 10.96
C GLY A 140 -2.02 18.21 12.13
N PRO A 141 -1.73 17.55 13.26
CA PRO A 141 -2.61 17.56 14.43
C PRO A 141 -2.77 18.95 15.07
N GLU A 142 -1.88 19.89 14.78
CA GLU A 142 -1.94 21.27 15.25
C GLU A 142 -2.81 22.18 14.38
N GLU A 143 -3.27 21.69 13.22
CA GLU A 143 -3.97 22.48 12.20
C GLU A 143 -5.48 22.57 12.41
N ASP A 144 -6.05 21.72 13.29
CA ASP A 144 -7.51 21.59 13.53
C ASP A 144 -8.31 21.50 12.21
N PRO A 145 -8.02 20.48 11.37
CA PRO A 145 -8.51 20.43 10.00
C PRO A 145 -10.03 20.30 9.96
N ASP A 146 -10.65 21.13 9.13
CA ASP A 146 -12.08 21.08 8.88
C ASP A 146 -12.40 20.10 7.72
N PRO A 147 -13.67 19.79 7.44
CA PRO A 147 -14.03 18.86 6.36
C PRO A 147 -13.56 19.27 4.96
N TYR A 148 -13.31 20.56 4.70
CA TYR A 148 -12.77 21.03 3.43
C TYR A 148 -11.29 20.72 3.30
N ASP A 149 -10.51 20.81 4.38
CA ASP A 149 -9.08 20.43 4.35
C ASP A 149 -8.92 18.95 3.95
N TRP A 150 -9.77 18.06 4.47
CA TRP A 150 -9.76 16.64 4.09
C TRP A 150 -10.20 16.40 2.65
N ALA A 151 -11.18 17.18 2.16
CA ALA A 151 -11.61 17.10 0.76
C ALA A 151 -10.50 17.57 -0.20
N ASP A 152 -9.77 18.62 0.16
CA ASP A 152 -8.62 19.12 -0.62
C ASP A 152 -7.51 18.07 -0.68
N VAL A 153 -7.24 17.38 0.44
CA VAL A 153 -6.27 16.26 0.47
C VAL A 153 -6.71 15.14 -0.45
N GLU A 154 -7.98 14.72 -0.40
CA GLU A 154 -8.51 13.71 -1.32
C GLU A 154 -8.30 14.14 -2.78
N GLU A 155 -8.62 15.39 -3.13
CA GLU A 155 -8.45 15.92 -4.48
C GLU A 155 -6.98 15.88 -4.93
N ILE A 156 -6.05 16.35 -4.09
CA ILE A 156 -4.61 16.32 -4.35
C ILE A 156 -4.11 14.88 -4.58
N VAL A 157 -4.53 13.94 -3.73
CA VAL A 157 -4.14 12.54 -3.85
C VAL A 157 -4.74 11.93 -5.11
N ARG A 158 -6.03 12.15 -5.39
CA ARG A 158 -6.75 11.67 -6.57
C ARG A 158 -6.12 12.15 -7.86
N GLU A 159 -5.85 13.45 -7.98
CA GLU A 159 -5.18 14.03 -9.16
C GLU A 159 -3.77 13.47 -9.35
N GLY A 160 -3.01 13.38 -8.26
CA GLY A 160 -1.65 12.86 -8.26
C GLY A 160 -1.59 11.39 -8.67
N MET A 161 -2.57 10.59 -8.26
CA MET A 161 -2.63 9.16 -8.52
C MET A 161 -3.18 8.83 -9.91
N SER A 162 -4.27 9.48 -10.31
CA SER A 162 -5.02 9.17 -11.55
C SER A 162 -4.16 9.32 -12.80
N ARG A 163 -3.09 10.12 -12.74
CA ARG A 163 -2.08 10.22 -13.80
C ARG A 163 -1.33 8.91 -14.06
N TRP A 164 -1.12 8.11 -13.02
CA TRP A 164 -0.32 6.88 -13.05
C TRP A 164 -1.19 5.64 -13.03
N ASP A 165 -2.16 5.59 -12.11
CA ASP A 165 -3.09 4.50 -11.94
C ASP A 165 -4.47 5.08 -11.57
N PRO A 166 -5.46 5.03 -12.49
CA PRO A 166 -6.80 5.52 -12.19
C PRO A 166 -7.57 4.59 -11.25
N LEU A 167 -7.18 3.31 -11.17
CA LEU A 167 -7.93 2.24 -10.50
C LEU A 167 -8.37 2.58 -9.07
N PRO A 168 -7.55 3.18 -8.19
CA PRO A 168 -7.96 3.50 -6.82
C PRO A 168 -9.14 4.49 -6.73
N PHE A 169 -9.41 5.23 -7.80
CA PHE A 169 -10.43 6.30 -7.84
C PHE A 169 -11.47 6.09 -8.95
N GLU A 170 -11.45 4.93 -9.61
CA GLU A 170 -12.49 4.54 -10.55
C GLU A 170 -13.80 4.26 -9.81
N ARG A 171 -14.92 4.44 -10.52
CA ARG A 171 -16.25 4.22 -9.93
C ARG A 171 -16.38 2.76 -9.48
N GLY A 172 -16.67 2.55 -8.19
CA GLY A 172 -16.84 1.22 -7.62
C GLY A 172 -15.58 0.64 -6.99
N ALA A 173 -14.55 1.46 -6.75
CA ALA A 173 -13.40 1.14 -5.89
C ALA A 173 -13.82 1.17 -4.42
N GLN A 174 -14.58 0.16 -3.98
CA GLN A 174 -15.26 0.12 -2.68
C GLN A 174 -14.28 0.25 -1.51
N PHE A 175 -13.11 -0.39 -1.62
CA PHE A 175 -12.08 -0.31 -0.58
C PHE A 175 -11.61 1.14 -0.36
N TRP A 176 -11.20 1.83 -1.42
CA TRP A 176 -10.68 3.19 -1.32
C TRP A 176 -11.77 4.21 -1.02
N GLU A 177 -12.99 4.03 -1.52
CA GLU A 177 -14.16 4.82 -1.13
C GLU A 177 -14.40 4.71 0.40
N SER A 178 -14.39 3.49 0.95
CA SER A 178 -14.56 3.25 2.39
C SER A 178 -13.41 3.80 3.25
N PHE A 179 -12.18 3.73 2.73
CA PHE A 179 -11.03 4.35 3.37
C PHE A 179 -11.17 5.87 3.46
N LEU A 180 -11.52 6.53 2.35
CA LEU A 180 -11.66 7.98 2.28
C LEU A 180 -12.76 8.49 3.23
N ASP A 181 -13.89 7.80 3.30
CA ASP A 181 -14.96 8.11 4.25
C ASP A 181 -14.50 8.03 5.72
N SER A 182 -13.52 7.18 6.00
CA SER A 182 -12.98 6.95 7.35
C SER A 182 -11.75 7.80 7.67
N TYR A 183 -11.04 8.28 6.66
CA TYR A 183 -9.73 8.91 6.79
C TYR A 183 -9.69 10.13 7.71
N PRO A 184 -10.70 11.04 7.72
CA PRO A 184 -10.75 12.16 8.67
C PRO A 184 -10.87 11.75 10.15
N MET A 185 -11.21 10.49 10.44
CA MET A 185 -11.39 9.96 11.79
C MET A 185 -10.17 9.16 12.31
N LEU A 186 -9.17 8.93 11.46
CA LEU A 186 -7.91 8.23 11.80
C LEU A 186 -6.87 9.18 12.36
#